data_AF-A0A8J7QQA3-F1
#
_entry.id   AF-A0A8J7QQA3-F1
#
_cell.length_a   1.000
_cell.length_b   1.000
_cell.length_c   1.000
_cell.angle_alpha   90.00
_cell.angle_beta   90.00
_cell.angle_gamma   90.00
#
_symmetry.space_group_name_H-M   'P 1'
#
loop_
_entity.id
_entity.type
_entity.pdbx_description
1 polymer ?
#
loop_
_entity_poly.entity_id
_entity_poly.type
_entity_poly.pdbx_seq_one_letter_code
_entity_poly.pdbx_strand_id
1 'polypeptide(L)'
;MPLPTAPLTKGATVDKSQYGPAAKRLGRQAAGDAPAPEAVKPIADVTTEAPIVVAPQAHIEPCPTHVSRLRQPRAQGTTSKPRLFVLDTNVLLHDPTCLFRFEEHDIFLPMTTLEELDNHKKGVTDIARNARQVSRCIDQLLAGSTGTIDDGIALNGIGNKEASGKLFLQTIMPDPNSLAMLQTGKADNTILRSVRALQEAHPDKNVVLVSKDINMRIKATALGLAAEDYYNDKTIDDADLLYSGMTVLPEDFWDSVAVGLETWQADNRTWYRFKHPIVDSLHVNEFVVGADGAVLAQVRSIEAGKATIATLKDYMQPKNAVWGVYARNIEQCLAMNLLMDPDIDFVTILGQAGTGKTLLTLAAALTQTLDMRKFTEIIVTRATVSVGEDIGYLPGTEEEKMAPWMGALEDNLEVLNKSDRSMGEWARNAAVDLIKSRIRVKSMSFMRGRTFLNKFVIIDEAQNLSPKQMKTLITRAGPGSKIVCLGNIAQIDTPYLTEGSSGLTYVVDRFKGWSHAGHVTLQRGERSRLADYASDVL
;
A
#
# COMPACT_ATOMS: atom_id res chain seq x y z
N MET A 1 -5.89 -38.00 -21.80
CA MET A 1 -6.76 -39.19 -21.58
C MET A 1 -8.12 -38.68 -21.11
N PRO A 2 -9.26 -39.20 -21.61
CA PRO A 2 -10.57 -38.75 -21.12
C PRO A 2 -10.83 -39.30 -19.71
N LEU A 3 -11.44 -38.49 -18.84
CA LEU A 3 -11.79 -38.87 -17.47
C LEU A 3 -13.03 -39.78 -17.45
N PRO A 4 -13.10 -40.78 -16.54
CA PRO A 4 -14.24 -41.70 -16.47
C PRO A 4 -15.50 -41.02 -15.89
N THR A 5 -16.66 -41.49 -16.33
CA THR A 5 -17.99 -41.00 -15.95
C THR A 5 -18.36 -41.39 -14.51
N ALA A 6 -19.02 -40.46 -13.80
CA ALA A 6 -19.39 -40.62 -12.39
C ALA A 6 -20.52 -41.65 -12.18
N PRO A 7 -20.49 -42.44 -11.07
CA PRO A 7 -21.51 -43.43 -10.78
C PRO A 7 -22.84 -42.80 -10.33
N LEU A 8 -23.95 -43.37 -10.79
CA LEU A 8 -25.31 -42.81 -10.73
C LEU A 8 -26.07 -43.03 -9.40
N THR A 9 -25.48 -43.63 -8.36
CA THR A 9 -26.13 -43.82 -7.05
C THR A 9 -25.13 -43.79 -5.89
N LYS A 10 -25.48 -43.11 -4.79
CA LYS A 10 -24.63 -42.99 -3.59
C LYS A 10 -24.51 -44.33 -2.86
N GLY A 11 -23.28 -44.83 -2.72
CA GLY A 11 -22.93 -45.91 -1.78
C GLY A 11 -22.36 -47.20 -2.36
N ALA A 12 -22.03 -47.29 -3.65
CA ALA A 12 -21.39 -48.49 -4.23
C ALA A 12 -19.87 -48.30 -4.42
N THR A 13 -19.08 -49.25 -3.94
CA THR A 13 -17.61 -49.33 -4.13
C THR A 13 -17.25 -49.84 -5.52
N VAL A 14 -16.29 -49.18 -6.18
CA VAL A 14 -15.85 -49.50 -7.55
C VAL A 14 -14.96 -50.76 -7.56
N ASP A 15 -15.24 -51.66 -8.50
CA ASP A 15 -14.53 -52.94 -8.69
C ASP A 15 -13.08 -52.72 -9.16
N LYS A 16 -12.13 -53.42 -8.52
CA LYS A 16 -10.67 -53.26 -8.73
C LYS A 16 -10.12 -54.02 -9.93
N SER A 17 -10.97 -54.69 -10.69
CA SER A 17 -10.61 -55.48 -11.88
C SER A 17 -10.30 -54.63 -13.14
N GLN A 18 -10.46 -53.30 -13.09
CA GLN A 18 -10.24 -52.40 -14.23
C GLN A 18 -8.86 -51.71 -14.29
N TYR A 19 -7.92 -52.01 -13.39
CA TYR A 19 -6.57 -51.43 -13.43
C TYR A 19 -5.56 -52.44 -14.02
N GLY A 20 -4.88 -52.05 -15.10
CA GLY A 20 -3.81 -52.82 -15.75
C GLY A 20 -2.55 -53.01 -14.88
N PRO A 21 -1.65 -53.94 -15.26
CA PRO A 21 -0.67 -54.52 -14.35
C PRO A 21 0.44 -53.55 -13.93
N ALA A 22 0.78 -53.61 -12.63
CA ALA A 22 1.79 -52.81 -11.96
C ALA A 22 3.22 -53.11 -12.46
N ALA A 23 3.97 -52.05 -12.76
CA ALA A 23 5.40 -52.13 -13.06
C ALA A 23 6.23 -52.40 -11.79
N LYS A 24 7.28 -53.20 -11.99
CA LYS A 24 8.12 -53.91 -11.00
C LYS A 24 8.78 -53.00 -9.94
N ARG A 25 8.76 -53.49 -8.69
CA ARG A 25 9.65 -53.06 -7.59
C ARG A 25 11.11 -53.29 -7.99
N LEU A 26 11.90 -52.21 -8.03
CA LEU A 26 13.37 -52.28 -8.04
C LEU A 26 13.86 -52.53 -6.61
N GLY A 27 14.62 -53.61 -6.46
CA GLY A 27 15.22 -54.04 -5.20
C GLY A 27 16.36 -53.11 -4.75
N ARG A 28 16.46 -52.95 -3.43
CA ARG A 28 17.61 -52.36 -2.74
C ARG A 28 18.87 -53.18 -3.07
N GLN A 29 19.85 -52.54 -3.70
CA GLN A 29 21.24 -52.98 -3.65
C GLN A 29 21.95 -52.30 -2.48
N ALA A 30 22.70 -53.09 -1.73
CA ALA A 30 23.57 -52.67 -0.65
C ALA A 30 24.75 -51.85 -1.20
N ALA A 31 25.01 -50.69 -0.62
CA ALA A 31 26.23 -49.92 -0.81
C ALA A 31 27.13 -50.13 0.43
N GLY A 32 28.37 -50.54 0.16
CA GLY A 32 29.37 -50.87 1.18
C GLY A 32 29.96 -49.67 1.89
N ASP A 33 30.61 -49.99 3.02
CA ASP A 33 31.27 -49.10 3.97
C ASP A 33 32.27 -48.13 3.34
N ALA A 34 32.20 -46.86 3.75
CA ALA A 34 33.28 -45.89 3.66
C ALA A 34 33.43 -45.17 5.03
N PRO A 35 34.65 -44.93 5.51
CA PRO A 35 34.92 -44.73 6.93
C PRO A 35 34.67 -43.28 7.41
N ALA A 36 34.38 -43.16 8.71
CA ALA A 36 34.21 -41.90 9.44
C ALA A 36 35.53 -41.11 9.53
N PRO A 37 35.52 -39.77 9.46
CA PRO A 37 36.70 -38.98 9.77
C PRO A 37 36.85 -38.85 11.29
N GLU A 38 38.07 -39.17 11.76
CA GLU A 38 38.50 -39.13 13.15
C GLU A 38 38.60 -37.70 13.72
N ALA A 39 38.34 -37.61 15.02
CA ALA A 39 38.58 -36.42 15.84
C ALA A 39 40.09 -36.23 16.11
N VAL A 40 40.61 -35.05 15.80
CA VAL A 40 41.99 -34.64 16.14
C VAL A 40 41.96 -33.64 17.30
N LYS A 41 42.77 -33.95 18.33
CA LYS A 41 42.99 -33.18 19.56
C LYS A 41 43.85 -31.92 19.33
N PRO A 42 43.80 -30.92 20.24
CA PRO A 42 44.42 -29.60 20.05
C PRO A 42 45.93 -29.63 20.31
N ILE A 43 46.70 -28.88 19.52
CA ILE A 43 48.12 -28.60 19.77
C ILE A 43 48.45 -27.11 19.49
N ALA A 44 48.84 -26.46 20.59
CA ALA A 44 49.83 -25.38 20.81
C ALA A 44 49.87 -24.07 19.99
N ASP A 45 49.89 -22.97 20.76
CA ASP A 45 50.38 -21.65 20.40
C ASP A 45 51.73 -21.69 19.67
N VAL A 46 51.79 -20.99 18.55
CA VAL A 46 53.05 -20.49 17.98
C VAL A 46 52.84 -19.03 17.56
N THR A 47 53.42 -18.15 18.37
CA THR A 47 53.72 -16.76 18.04
C THR A 47 54.80 -16.71 16.98
N THR A 48 54.52 -16.14 15.81
CA THR A 48 55.53 -15.58 14.91
C THR A 48 54.95 -14.36 14.20
N GLU A 49 55.46 -13.18 14.57
CA GLU A 49 55.36 -11.96 13.77
C GLU A 49 56.08 -12.16 12.43
N ALA A 50 55.43 -11.75 11.34
CA ALA A 50 56.03 -11.55 10.03
C ALA A 50 55.25 -10.45 9.28
N PRO A 51 55.91 -9.69 8.40
CA PRO A 51 55.90 -8.24 8.46
C PRO A 51 54.79 -7.58 7.65
N ILE A 52 54.38 -6.39 8.10
CA ILE A 52 53.53 -5.46 7.36
C ILE A 52 54.31 -5.01 6.12
N VAL A 53 53.98 -5.56 4.96
CA VAL A 53 54.40 -5.01 3.68
C VAL A 53 53.54 -3.77 3.43
N VAL A 54 54.14 -2.60 3.64
CA VAL A 54 53.57 -1.32 3.22
C VAL A 54 53.50 -1.32 1.69
N ALA A 55 52.30 -1.46 1.15
CA ALA A 55 52.04 -1.22 -0.27
C ALA A 55 52.32 0.27 -0.58
N PRO A 56 52.98 0.59 -1.70
CA PRO A 56 53.28 1.97 -2.06
C PRO A 56 51.98 2.76 -2.23
N GLN A 57 51.93 3.96 -1.65
CA GLN A 57 50.87 4.93 -1.87
C GLN A 57 50.84 5.32 -3.35
N ALA A 58 50.01 4.63 -4.12
CA ALA A 58 49.59 5.12 -5.42
C ALA A 58 48.62 6.27 -5.15
N HIS A 59 49.04 7.49 -5.49
CA HIS A 59 48.12 8.58 -5.76
C HIS A 59 47.21 8.14 -6.92
N ILE A 60 46.04 7.60 -6.57
CA ILE A 60 44.93 7.48 -7.52
C ILE A 60 44.26 8.85 -7.49
N GLU A 61 44.60 9.69 -8.46
CA GLU A 61 43.74 10.82 -8.80
C GLU A 61 42.33 10.29 -9.07
N PRO A 62 41.28 10.90 -8.50
CA PRO A 62 39.92 10.48 -8.79
C PRO A 62 39.68 10.64 -10.29
N CYS A 63 39.42 9.52 -10.96
CA CYS A 63 38.89 9.51 -12.31
C CYS A 63 37.62 10.39 -12.33
N PRO A 64 37.52 11.39 -13.22
CA PRO A 64 36.31 12.20 -13.30
C PRO A 64 35.19 11.31 -13.80
N THR A 65 34.38 10.81 -12.87
CA THR A 65 33.11 10.18 -13.18
C THR A 65 32.18 11.26 -13.71
N HIS A 66 32.26 11.52 -15.01
CA HIS A 66 31.17 12.11 -15.78
C HIS A 66 30.01 11.10 -15.82
N VAL A 67 29.37 10.87 -14.67
CA VAL A 67 27.98 10.44 -14.65
C VAL A 67 27.22 11.69 -15.04
N SER A 68 26.79 11.77 -16.30
CA SER A 68 25.80 12.76 -16.71
C SER A 68 24.55 12.50 -15.87
N ARG A 69 24.41 13.22 -14.76
CA ARG A 69 23.12 13.40 -14.08
C ARG A 69 22.15 13.81 -15.18
N LEU A 70 21.19 12.93 -15.49
CA LEU A 70 20.04 13.28 -16.31
C LEU A 70 19.45 14.53 -15.66
N ARG A 71 19.62 15.65 -16.39
CA ARG A 71 19.24 16.98 -15.93
C ARG A 71 17.75 16.95 -15.59
N GLN A 72 17.42 17.40 -14.39
CA GLN A 72 16.12 18.02 -14.13
C GLN A 72 15.83 19.02 -15.26
N PRO A 73 14.59 19.15 -15.74
CA PRO A 73 14.27 20.17 -16.72
C PRO A 73 14.51 21.52 -16.05
N ARG A 74 15.61 22.16 -16.43
CA ARG A 74 15.86 23.57 -16.14
C ARG A 74 14.68 24.34 -16.73
N ALA A 75 13.87 24.95 -15.86
CA ALA A 75 13.13 26.14 -16.19
C ALA A 75 14.14 27.23 -16.59
N GLN A 76 14.54 27.23 -17.87
CA GLN A 76 15.30 28.30 -18.49
C GLN A 76 14.65 28.57 -19.84
N GLY A 77 14.06 29.76 -19.95
CA GLY A 77 13.51 30.31 -21.17
C GLY A 77 14.50 30.18 -22.31
N THR A 78 14.23 29.23 -23.18
CA THR A 78 14.68 29.19 -24.56
C THR A 78 13.41 29.12 -25.37
N THR A 79 13.34 29.87 -26.46
CA THR A 79 12.21 29.90 -27.39
C THR A 79 11.93 28.49 -27.92
N SER A 80 11.19 27.68 -27.17
CA SER A 80 11.01 26.25 -27.44
C SER A 80 9.77 26.07 -28.30
N LYS A 81 9.94 25.38 -29.43
CA LYS A 81 8.84 24.92 -30.29
C LYS A 81 7.69 24.35 -29.44
N PRO A 82 6.42 24.64 -29.77
CA PRO A 82 5.28 24.07 -29.04
C PRO A 82 5.37 22.54 -29.03
N ARG A 83 5.09 21.93 -27.88
CA ARG A 83 5.16 20.48 -27.68
C ARG A 83 3.86 19.80 -28.14
N LEU A 84 4.01 18.64 -28.75
CA LEU A 84 2.93 17.72 -29.10
C LEU A 84 3.22 16.37 -28.46
N PHE A 85 2.42 15.98 -27.48
CA PHE A 85 2.59 14.72 -26.76
C PHE A 85 1.78 13.61 -27.41
N VAL A 86 2.45 12.55 -27.84
CA VAL A 86 1.80 11.33 -28.33
C VAL A 86 1.66 10.38 -27.15
N LEU A 87 0.43 10.03 -26.77
CA LEU A 87 0.20 9.18 -25.60
C LEU A 87 0.16 7.70 -25.99
N ASP A 88 0.79 6.88 -25.17
CA ASP A 88 0.65 5.43 -25.17
C ASP A 88 -0.62 4.99 -24.41
N THR A 89 -1.22 3.88 -24.82
CA THR A 89 -2.41 3.29 -24.18
C THR A 89 -2.17 3.00 -22.70
N ASN A 90 -0.97 2.55 -22.33
CA ASN A 90 -0.63 2.27 -20.93
C ASN A 90 -0.76 3.50 -20.02
N VAL A 91 -0.53 4.71 -20.55
CA VAL A 91 -0.73 5.97 -19.82
C VAL A 91 -2.22 6.18 -19.56
N LEU A 92 -3.05 6.04 -20.60
CA LEU A 92 -4.51 6.18 -20.55
C LEU A 92 -5.17 5.17 -19.61
N LEU A 93 -4.68 3.92 -19.63
CA LEU A 93 -5.20 2.83 -18.79
C LEU A 93 -4.82 2.99 -17.31
N HIS A 94 -3.69 3.61 -17.02
CA HIS A 94 -3.22 3.79 -15.66
C HIS A 94 -3.78 5.06 -15.01
N ASP A 95 -4.02 6.12 -15.77
CA ASP A 95 -4.54 7.39 -15.28
C ASP A 95 -5.64 7.93 -16.20
N PRO A 96 -6.92 7.84 -15.80
CA PRO A 96 -8.02 8.29 -16.64
C PRO A 96 -8.13 9.81 -16.77
N THR A 97 -7.30 10.57 -16.05
CA THR A 97 -7.27 12.05 -16.11
C THR A 97 -6.06 12.60 -16.86
N CYS A 98 -5.19 11.73 -17.41
CA CYS A 98 -3.96 12.14 -18.08
C CYS A 98 -4.17 13.13 -19.24
N LEU A 99 -5.31 13.06 -19.95
CA LEU A 99 -5.67 14.00 -21.03
C LEU A 99 -5.68 15.47 -20.58
N PHE A 100 -5.76 15.76 -19.29
CA PHE A 100 -5.86 17.12 -18.76
C PHE A 100 -4.60 17.58 -18.02
N ARG A 101 -3.51 16.80 -18.09
CA ARG A 101 -2.28 17.04 -17.29
C ARG A 101 -1.09 17.54 -18.11
N PHE A 102 -1.34 17.96 -19.34
CA PHE A 102 -0.31 18.49 -20.23
C PHE A 102 -0.38 20.04 -20.35
N GLU A 103 -1.07 20.70 -19.41
CA GLU A 103 -1.16 22.16 -19.31
C GLU A 103 -1.51 22.84 -20.65
N GLU A 104 -0.61 23.66 -21.20
CA GLU A 104 -0.79 24.34 -22.48
C GLU A 104 -0.47 23.50 -23.71
N HIS A 105 0.05 22.28 -23.55
CA HIS A 105 0.57 21.48 -24.64
C HIS A 105 -0.50 20.63 -25.34
N ASP A 106 -0.30 20.40 -26.63
CA ASP A 106 -1.20 19.59 -27.46
C ASP A 106 -0.97 18.09 -27.21
N ILE A 107 -2.04 17.31 -27.33
CA ILE A 107 -2.06 15.86 -27.15
C ILE A 107 -2.47 15.21 -28.47
N PHE A 108 -1.81 14.12 -28.84
CA PHE A 108 -2.16 13.28 -29.98
C PHE A 108 -2.44 11.85 -29.54
N LEU A 109 -3.58 11.29 -29.97
CA LEU A 109 -3.94 9.89 -29.76
C LEU A 109 -3.86 9.09 -31.07
N PRO A 110 -2.92 8.13 -31.18
CA PRO A 110 -2.91 7.17 -32.27
C PRO A 110 -4.19 6.31 -32.29
N MET A 111 -4.68 5.91 -33.46
CA MET A 111 -5.86 5.05 -33.58
C MET A 111 -5.67 3.72 -32.86
N THR A 112 -4.46 3.18 -32.88
CA THR A 112 -4.09 1.96 -32.13
C THR A 112 -4.40 2.10 -30.64
N THR A 113 -4.21 3.28 -30.05
CA THR A 113 -4.51 3.49 -28.62
C THR A 113 -6.01 3.47 -28.32
N LEU A 114 -6.83 3.93 -29.26
CA LEU A 114 -8.29 3.86 -29.16
C LEU A 114 -8.80 2.42 -29.32
N GLU A 115 -8.22 1.65 -30.24
CA GLU A 115 -8.51 0.23 -30.43
C GLU A 115 -8.14 -0.59 -29.18
N GLU A 116 -6.96 -0.33 -28.61
CA GLU A 116 -6.55 -0.97 -27.37
C GLU A 116 -7.42 -0.56 -26.19
N LEU A 117 -7.80 0.71 -26.07
CA LEU A 117 -8.76 1.16 -25.06
C LEU A 117 -10.08 0.38 -25.19
N ASP A 118 -10.59 0.19 -26.41
CA ASP A 118 -11.84 -0.56 -26.63
C ASP A 118 -11.73 -2.03 -26.21
N ASN A 119 -10.62 -2.68 -26.56
CA ASN A 119 -10.32 -4.05 -26.16
C ASN A 119 -10.27 -4.21 -24.62
N HIS A 120 -9.78 -3.19 -23.92
CA HIS A 120 -9.68 -3.19 -22.46
C HIS A 120 -10.98 -2.81 -21.73
N LYS A 121 -12.07 -2.40 -22.40
CA LYS A 121 -13.35 -2.06 -21.74
C LYS A 121 -14.11 -3.24 -21.15
N LYS A 122 -13.74 -4.48 -21.48
CA LYS A 122 -14.44 -5.69 -21.06
C LYS A 122 -13.99 -6.14 -19.66
N GLY A 123 -14.94 -6.47 -18.79
CA GLY A 123 -14.67 -6.99 -17.45
C GLY A 123 -14.91 -5.99 -16.30
N VAL A 124 -14.40 -6.29 -15.11
CA VAL A 124 -14.64 -5.52 -13.86
C VAL A 124 -13.35 -5.05 -13.20
N THR A 125 -12.24 -5.05 -13.93
CA THR A 125 -10.93 -4.61 -13.46
C THR A 125 -10.82 -3.07 -13.44
N ASP A 126 -9.88 -2.53 -12.66
CA ASP A 126 -9.59 -1.08 -12.67
C ASP A 126 -9.12 -0.57 -14.03
N ILE A 127 -8.34 -1.38 -14.76
CA ILE A 127 -7.95 -1.11 -16.15
C ILE A 127 -9.20 -0.95 -17.03
N ALA A 128 -10.19 -1.83 -16.90
CA ALA A 128 -11.44 -1.72 -17.66
C ALA A 128 -12.31 -0.53 -17.24
N ARG A 129 -12.28 -0.16 -15.95
CA ARG A 129 -12.94 1.05 -15.45
C ARG A 129 -12.29 2.31 -16.00
N ASN A 130 -10.96 2.39 -15.99
CA ASN A 130 -10.18 3.51 -16.51
C ASN A 130 -10.37 3.65 -18.01
N ALA A 131 -10.32 2.55 -18.77
CA ALA A 131 -10.59 2.54 -20.21
C ALA A 131 -11.97 3.13 -20.55
N ARG A 132 -13.02 2.76 -19.79
CA ARG A 132 -14.37 3.35 -19.93
C ARG A 132 -14.41 4.83 -19.55
N GLN A 133 -13.68 5.23 -18.52
CA GLN A 133 -13.64 6.63 -18.09
C GLN A 133 -12.98 7.50 -19.16
N VAL A 134 -11.79 7.10 -19.66
CA VAL A 134 -11.11 7.79 -20.76
C VAL A 134 -12.01 7.88 -21.99
N SER A 135 -12.65 6.78 -22.38
CA SER A 135 -13.57 6.78 -23.53
C SER A 135 -14.76 7.73 -23.35
N ARG A 136 -15.33 7.82 -22.14
CA ARG A 136 -16.39 8.80 -21.84
C ARG A 136 -15.89 10.24 -21.89
N CYS A 137 -14.69 10.50 -21.40
CA CYS A 137 -14.09 11.84 -21.49
C CYS A 137 -13.86 12.25 -22.95
N ILE A 138 -13.34 11.35 -23.79
CA ILE A 138 -13.16 11.59 -25.23
C ILE A 138 -14.52 11.86 -25.91
N ASP A 139 -15.55 11.05 -25.60
CA ASP A 139 -16.91 11.23 -26.14
C ASP A 139 -17.52 12.59 -25.76
N GLN A 140 -17.36 13.02 -24.50
CA GLN A 140 -17.80 14.34 -24.04
C GLN A 140 -17.05 15.49 -24.72
N LEU A 141 -15.74 15.35 -24.91
CA LEU A 141 -14.93 16.35 -25.63
C LEU A 141 -15.36 16.48 -27.09
N LEU A 142 -15.63 15.34 -27.76
CA LEU A 142 -16.15 15.32 -29.13
C LEU A 142 -17.52 15.98 -29.23
N ALA A 143 -18.45 15.65 -28.31
CA ALA A 143 -19.80 16.20 -28.29
C ALA A 143 -19.83 17.74 -28.08
N GLY A 144 -18.84 18.29 -27.36
CA GLY A 144 -18.69 19.72 -27.13
C GLY A 144 -17.96 20.49 -28.23
N SER A 145 -17.41 19.80 -29.24
CA SER A 145 -16.61 20.42 -30.30
C SER A 145 -17.46 20.93 -31.47
N THR A 146 -17.17 22.12 -31.98
CA THR A 146 -17.92 22.78 -33.08
C THR A 146 -17.14 22.87 -34.40
N GLY A 147 -15.90 22.35 -34.45
CA GLY A 147 -14.99 22.41 -35.60
C GLY A 147 -14.80 21.05 -36.28
N THR A 148 -13.93 20.98 -37.30
CA THR A 148 -13.49 19.71 -37.88
C THR A 148 -12.56 18.98 -36.91
N ILE A 149 -12.55 17.64 -36.94
CA ILE A 149 -11.68 16.83 -36.07
C ILE A 149 -10.19 17.16 -36.29
N ASP A 150 -9.84 17.57 -37.52
CA ASP A 150 -8.47 17.92 -37.91
C ASP A 150 -7.96 19.22 -37.24
N ASP A 151 -8.85 20.15 -36.85
CA ASP A 151 -8.49 21.40 -36.18
C ASP A 151 -8.12 21.22 -34.69
N GLY A 152 -8.30 20.00 -34.17
CA GLY A 152 -8.07 19.60 -32.78
C GLY A 152 -9.21 20.02 -31.84
N ILE A 153 -9.45 19.20 -30.81
CA ILE A 153 -10.54 19.35 -29.84
C ILE A 153 -10.00 20.03 -28.58
N ALA A 154 -10.60 21.13 -28.13
CA ALA A 154 -10.13 21.85 -26.95
C ALA A 154 -10.29 21.00 -25.67
N LEU A 155 -9.20 20.79 -24.91
CA LEU A 155 -9.21 19.93 -23.71
C LEU A 155 -9.98 20.54 -22.52
N ASN A 156 -10.11 21.86 -22.48
CA ASN A 156 -10.88 22.58 -21.46
C ASN A 156 -12.40 22.53 -21.68
N GLY A 157 -12.89 21.94 -22.77
CA GLY A 157 -14.30 21.93 -23.16
C GLY A 157 -15.26 21.28 -22.16
N ILE A 158 -14.76 20.44 -21.25
CA ILE A 158 -15.56 19.74 -20.22
C ILE A 158 -15.34 20.29 -18.80
N GLY A 159 -14.73 21.48 -18.64
CA GLY A 159 -14.57 22.16 -17.36
C GLY A 159 -13.16 22.16 -16.76
N ASN A 160 -12.19 21.49 -17.41
CA ASN A 160 -10.78 21.47 -16.98
C ASN A 160 -10.05 22.73 -17.47
N LYS A 161 -10.19 23.84 -16.73
CA LYS A 161 -9.66 25.16 -17.13
C LYS A 161 -8.14 25.22 -17.29
N GLU A 162 -7.42 24.35 -16.59
CA GLU A 162 -5.95 24.27 -16.60
C GLU A 162 -5.39 23.61 -17.86
N ALA A 163 -6.20 22.80 -18.56
CA ALA A 163 -5.80 22.12 -19.80
C ALA A 163 -6.13 22.99 -21.02
N SER A 164 -5.26 23.95 -21.34
CA SER A 164 -5.50 24.89 -22.46
C SER A 164 -5.07 24.37 -23.84
N GLY A 165 -4.41 23.21 -23.91
CA GLY A 165 -4.04 22.54 -25.16
C GLY A 165 -5.22 21.90 -25.93
N LYS A 166 -4.90 21.31 -27.09
CA LYS A 166 -5.86 20.57 -27.92
C LYS A 166 -5.56 19.08 -28.01
N LEU A 167 -6.61 18.28 -28.12
CA LEU A 167 -6.59 16.85 -28.43
C LEU A 167 -6.73 16.63 -29.94
N PHE A 168 -5.75 15.95 -30.53
CA PHE A 168 -5.75 15.49 -31.92
C PHE A 168 -5.93 13.97 -31.97
N LEU A 169 -6.75 13.50 -32.89
CA LEU A 169 -6.91 12.07 -33.16
C LEU A 169 -6.24 11.74 -34.49
N GLN A 170 -5.65 10.55 -34.60
CA GLN A 170 -5.03 10.12 -35.83
C GLN A 170 -6.05 9.90 -36.96
N THR A 171 -5.98 10.71 -38.01
CA THR A 171 -6.82 10.59 -39.21
C THR A 171 -6.06 10.04 -40.42
N ILE A 172 -4.72 10.02 -40.38
CA ILE A 172 -3.85 9.58 -41.46
C ILE A 172 -3.02 8.37 -40.99
N MET A 173 -3.03 7.30 -41.80
CA MET A 173 -2.22 6.11 -41.58
C MET A 173 -0.76 6.37 -41.99
N PRO A 174 0.23 6.09 -41.13
CA PRO A 174 1.63 6.30 -41.42
C PRO A 174 2.14 5.22 -42.39
N ASP A 175 3.17 5.56 -43.18
CA ASP A 175 3.80 4.61 -44.10
C ASP A 175 4.30 3.37 -43.34
N PRO A 176 3.85 2.15 -43.69
CA PRO A 176 4.31 0.91 -43.09
C PRO A 176 5.83 0.69 -43.16
N ASN A 177 6.53 1.35 -44.10
CA ASN A 177 7.97 1.19 -44.30
C ASN A 177 8.83 2.27 -43.62
N SER A 178 8.22 3.28 -42.99
CA SER A 178 8.91 4.41 -42.34
C SER A 178 9.95 4.00 -41.28
N LEU A 179 9.79 2.81 -40.68
CA LEU A 179 10.70 2.24 -39.69
C LEU A 179 10.96 0.75 -39.99
N ALA A 180 11.79 0.49 -41.01
CA ALA A 180 12.07 -0.87 -41.52
C ALA A 180 12.63 -1.86 -40.47
N MET A 181 13.22 -1.37 -39.38
CA MET A 181 13.69 -2.22 -38.27
C MET A 181 12.57 -2.77 -37.37
N LEU A 182 11.36 -2.22 -37.46
CA LEU A 182 10.23 -2.63 -36.62
C LEU A 182 9.34 -3.63 -37.35
N GLN A 183 9.06 -4.76 -36.71
CA GLN A 183 8.06 -5.73 -37.16
C GLN A 183 6.69 -5.08 -37.36
N THR A 184 6.06 -5.34 -38.50
CA THR A 184 4.69 -4.93 -38.81
C THR A 184 3.70 -5.68 -37.92
N GLY A 185 2.67 -4.99 -37.41
CA GLY A 185 1.53 -5.61 -36.71
C GLY A 185 1.58 -5.61 -35.18
N LYS A 186 2.67 -5.17 -34.54
CA LYS A 186 2.66 -4.90 -33.09
C LYS A 186 2.14 -3.49 -32.82
N ALA A 187 1.29 -3.34 -31.81
CA ALA A 187 0.68 -2.06 -31.45
C ALA A 187 1.72 -1.00 -31.08
N ASP A 188 2.69 -1.31 -30.21
CA ASP A 188 3.81 -0.42 -29.87
C ASP A 188 4.51 0.14 -31.11
N ASN A 189 4.76 -0.72 -32.09
CA ASN A 189 5.50 -0.35 -33.30
C ASN A 189 4.67 0.58 -34.18
N THR A 190 3.35 0.44 -34.15
CA THR A 190 2.40 1.31 -34.88
C THR A 190 2.34 2.69 -34.23
N ILE A 191 2.38 2.75 -32.89
CA ILE A 191 2.51 4.01 -32.15
C ILE A 191 3.83 4.70 -32.52
N LEU A 192 4.96 4.00 -32.51
CA LEU A 192 6.27 4.56 -32.89
C LEU A 192 6.31 5.11 -34.33
N ARG A 193 5.65 4.42 -35.28
CA ARG A 193 5.50 4.92 -36.67
C ARG A 193 4.66 6.18 -36.74
N SER A 194 3.62 6.28 -35.91
CA SER A 194 2.77 7.48 -35.82
C SER A 194 3.56 8.66 -35.26
N VAL A 195 4.37 8.45 -34.23
CA VAL A 195 5.29 9.48 -33.68
C VAL A 195 6.25 9.97 -34.76
N ARG A 196 6.86 9.06 -35.53
CA ARG A 196 7.78 9.41 -36.62
C ARG A 196 7.12 10.23 -37.71
N ALA A 197 5.93 9.81 -38.17
CA ALA A 197 5.18 10.52 -39.19
C ALA A 197 4.78 11.93 -38.73
N LEU A 198 4.40 12.10 -37.46
CA LEU A 198 4.11 13.42 -36.90
C LEU A 198 5.35 14.31 -36.82
N GLN A 199 6.50 13.75 -36.48
CA GLN A 199 7.76 14.49 -36.45
C GLN A 199 8.14 15.03 -37.83
N GLU A 200 7.84 14.27 -38.90
CA GLU A 200 8.07 14.67 -40.29
C GLU A 200 7.02 15.68 -40.79
N ALA A 201 5.76 15.54 -40.37
CA ALA A 201 4.66 16.43 -40.74
C ALA A 201 4.68 17.78 -40.02
N HIS A 202 5.21 17.83 -38.79
CA HIS A 202 5.26 19.03 -37.94
C HIS A 202 6.69 19.36 -37.50
N PRO A 203 7.57 19.77 -38.43
CA PRO A 203 8.95 20.14 -38.09
C PRO A 203 9.03 21.39 -37.19
N ASP A 204 7.93 22.15 -37.07
CA ASP A 204 7.75 23.31 -36.21
C ASP A 204 7.36 22.95 -34.76
N LYS A 205 6.94 21.71 -34.49
CA LYS A 205 6.60 21.22 -33.14
C LYS A 205 7.66 20.27 -32.59
N ASN A 206 7.72 20.15 -31.26
CA ASN A 206 8.50 19.10 -30.61
C ASN A 206 7.59 17.91 -30.30
N VAL A 207 7.67 16.84 -31.09
CA VAL A 207 6.85 15.64 -30.92
C VAL A 207 7.52 14.71 -29.91
N VAL A 208 6.81 14.40 -28.83
CA VAL A 208 7.33 13.59 -27.72
C VAL A 208 6.39 12.42 -27.43
N LEU A 209 6.90 11.20 -27.44
CA LEU A 209 6.17 10.02 -26.98
C LEU A 209 6.11 10.00 -25.45
N VAL A 210 4.93 9.81 -24.89
CA VAL A 210 4.73 9.66 -23.44
C VAL A 210 4.23 8.25 -23.17
N SER A 211 5.03 7.46 -22.46
CA SER A 211 4.72 6.06 -22.14
C SER A 211 5.21 5.70 -20.74
N LYS A 212 4.47 4.81 -20.06
CA LYS A 212 4.92 4.17 -18.81
C LYS A 212 5.77 2.91 -19.04
N ASP A 213 5.80 2.37 -20.26
CA ASP A 213 6.58 1.17 -20.58
C ASP A 213 8.02 1.55 -20.96
N ILE A 214 8.96 1.11 -20.12
CA ILE A 214 10.40 1.28 -20.32
C ILE A 214 10.84 0.75 -21.69
N ASN A 215 10.31 -0.38 -22.15
CA ASN A 215 10.69 -0.96 -23.43
C ASN A 215 10.25 -0.09 -24.61
N MET A 216 9.07 0.53 -24.51
CA MET A 216 8.58 1.49 -25.52
C MET A 216 9.48 2.71 -25.59
N ARG A 217 9.91 3.26 -24.44
CA ARG A 217 10.84 4.40 -24.39
C ARG A 217 12.24 4.05 -24.91
N ILE A 218 12.75 2.86 -24.57
CA ILE A 218 14.04 2.37 -25.11
C ILE A 218 13.97 2.23 -26.64
N LYS A 219 12.90 1.63 -27.18
CA LYS A 219 12.69 1.52 -28.64
C LYS A 219 12.62 2.90 -29.30
N ALA A 220 11.84 3.83 -28.73
CA ALA A 220 11.74 5.19 -29.24
C ALA A 220 13.10 5.88 -29.30
N THR A 221 13.88 5.78 -28.22
CA THR A 221 15.22 6.36 -28.11
C THR A 221 16.18 5.75 -29.13
N ALA A 222 16.15 4.42 -29.31
CA ALA A 222 16.95 3.72 -30.31
C ALA A 222 16.62 4.13 -31.76
N LEU A 223 15.41 4.63 -32.00
CA LEU A 223 14.93 5.12 -33.29
C LEU A 223 15.10 6.64 -33.46
N GLY A 224 15.72 7.32 -32.48
CA GLY A 224 15.92 8.78 -32.49
C GLY A 224 14.63 9.58 -32.25
N LEU A 225 13.59 8.95 -31.68
CA LEU A 225 12.35 9.61 -31.29
C LEU A 225 12.47 10.11 -29.85
N ALA A 226 12.00 11.33 -29.57
CA ALA A 226 11.92 11.84 -28.22
C ALA A 226 10.86 11.06 -27.44
N ALA A 227 11.23 10.54 -26.26
CA ALA A 227 10.32 9.84 -25.37
C ALA A 227 10.55 10.28 -23.93
N GLU A 228 9.45 10.53 -23.22
CA GLU A 228 9.42 10.90 -21.81
C GLU A 228 8.60 9.84 -21.04
N ASP A 229 8.98 9.59 -19.79
CA ASP A 229 8.14 8.79 -18.90
C ASP A 229 6.91 9.61 -18.50
N TYR A 230 5.78 8.96 -18.33
CA TYR A 230 4.61 9.62 -17.75
C TYR A 230 4.80 9.73 -16.24
N TYR A 231 5.47 10.80 -15.83
CA TYR A 231 5.47 11.25 -14.45
C TYR A 231 4.17 11.99 -14.20
N ASN A 232 3.29 11.34 -13.45
CA ASN A 232 2.29 12.10 -12.74
C ASN A 232 3.02 12.76 -11.57
N ASP A 233 2.95 14.08 -11.44
CA ASP A 233 3.52 14.85 -10.30
C ASP A 233 2.81 14.56 -8.95
N LYS A 234 2.26 13.35 -8.80
CA LYS A 234 1.93 12.71 -7.54
C LYS A 234 2.92 11.61 -7.13
N THR A 235 3.95 11.31 -7.93
CA THR A 235 4.89 10.22 -7.60
C THR A 235 6.17 10.67 -6.91
N ILE A 236 6.27 11.95 -6.53
CA ILE A 236 7.27 12.41 -5.57
C ILE A 236 6.46 12.73 -4.29
N ASP A 237 6.73 11.98 -3.22
CA ASP A 237 6.24 12.16 -1.84
C ASP A 237 4.82 11.67 -1.46
N ASP A 238 4.24 10.69 -2.16
CA ASP A 238 2.89 10.18 -1.79
C ASP A 238 2.83 9.61 -0.35
N ALA A 239 3.89 8.98 0.18
CA ALA A 239 3.92 8.45 1.55
C ALA A 239 3.93 9.55 2.63
N ASP A 240 4.58 10.69 2.37
CA ASP A 240 4.62 11.85 3.27
C ASP A 240 3.39 12.76 3.12
N LEU A 241 2.65 12.63 2.00
CA LEU A 241 1.36 13.28 1.73
C LEU A 241 0.15 12.47 2.24
N LEU A 242 0.36 11.25 2.75
CA LEU A 242 -0.73 10.48 3.35
C LEU A 242 -1.23 11.17 4.61
N TYR A 243 -2.55 11.25 4.73
CA TYR A 243 -3.21 11.71 5.95
C TYR A 243 -2.67 10.93 7.16
N SER A 244 -1.91 11.60 8.03
CA SER A 244 -1.23 10.97 9.17
C SER A 244 -2.16 10.67 10.35
N GLY A 245 -3.35 11.28 10.35
CA GLY A 245 -4.28 11.24 11.49
C GLY A 245 -3.94 12.24 12.60
N MET A 246 -2.90 13.05 12.43
CA MET A 246 -2.53 14.10 13.37
C MET A 246 -2.17 15.41 12.66
N THR A 247 -2.54 16.52 13.28
CA THR A 247 -2.15 17.87 12.88
C THR A 247 -1.41 18.55 14.03
N VAL A 248 -0.24 19.13 13.72
CA VAL A 248 0.51 19.96 14.68
C VAL A 248 -0.05 21.38 14.63
N LEU A 249 -0.44 21.90 15.78
CA LEU A 249 -0.96 23.25 15.92
C LEU A 249 0.18 24.28 15.87
N PRO A 250 -0.02 25.45 15.24
CA PRO A 250 0.94 26.55 15.28
C PRO A 250 1.31 26.98 16.71
N GLU A 251 2.51 27.53 16.90
CA GLU A 251 2.96 28.02 18.22
C GLU A 251 2.04 29.10 18.80
N ASP A 252 1.51 29.98 17.95
CA ASP A 252 0.59 31.07 18.31
C ASP A 252 -0.89 30.64 18.34
N PHE A 253 -1.19 29.34 18.20
CA PHE A 253 -2.55 28.84 18.11
C PHE A 253 -3.40 29.22 19.33
N TRP A 254 -2.88 29.02 20.54
CA TRP A 254 -3.65 29.29 21.76
C TRP A 254 -3.93 30.79 21.96
N ASP A 255 -3.00 31.64 21.55
CA ASP A 255 -3.18 33.10 21.59
C ASP A 255 -4.20 33.56 20.56
N SER A 256 -4.19 32.97 19.34
CA SER A 256 -5.10 33.33 18.26
C SER A 256 -6.56 32.93 18.53
N VAL A 257 -6.78 31.83 19.27
CA VAL A 257 -8.14 31.37 19.64
C VAL A 257 -8.60 31.87 21.01
N ALA A 258 -7.76 32.55 21.78
CA ALA A 258 -8.07 32.98 23.14
C ALA A 258 -9.38 33.77 23.24
N VAL A 259 -9.68 34.61 22.25
CA VAL A 259 -10.94 35.34 22.14
C VAL A 259 -12.02 34.41 21.59
N GLY A 260 -12.87 33.90 22.48
CA GLY A 260 -13.98 33.01 22.12
C GLY A 260 -13.67 31.52 22.27
N LEU A 261 -12.53 31.16 22.89
CA LEU A 261 -12.25 29.83 23.39
C LEU A 261 -13.20 29.51 24.55
N GLU A 262 -13.92 28.40 24.41
CA GLU A 262 -14.76 27.86 25.47
C GLU A 262 -14.08 26.63 26.06
N THR A 263 -13.88 26.60 27.39
CA THR A 263 -13.18 25.51 28.09
C THR A 263 -14.06 24.96 29.20
N TRP A 264 -14.21 23.64 29.26
CA TRP A 264 -14.92 22.97 30.36
C TRP A 264 -14.30 21.62 30.70
N GLN A 265 -14.67 21.07 31.85
CA GLN A 265 -14.23 19.74 32.31
C GLN A 265 -15.41 18.78 32.21
N ALA A 266 -15.20 17.63 31.56
CA ALA A 266 -16.17 16.53 31.49
C ALA A 266 -15.43 15.20 31.30
N ASP A 267 -15.92 14.13 31.93
CA ASP A 267 -15.36 12.76 31.82
C ASP A 267 -13.86 12.66 32.16
N ASN A 268 -13.41 13.40 33.19
CA ASN A 268 -11.98 13.55 33.56
C ASN A 268 -11.08 14.01 32.40
N ARG A 269 -11.65 14.78 31.46
CA ARG A 269 -10.94 15.39 30.34
C ARG A 269 -11.26 16.88 30.29
N THR A 270 -10.28 17.64 29.82
CA THR A 270 -10.49 19.03 29.47
C THR A 270 -11.01 19.09 28.04
N TRP A 271 -12.07 19.85 27.84
CA TRP A 271 -12.69 20.08 26.54
C TRP A 271 -12.48 21.54 26.15
N TYR A 272 -12.26 21.74 24.86
CA TYR A 272 -12.08 23.06 24.26
C TYR A 272 -12.97 23.17 23.02
N ARG A 273 -13.64 24.31 22.87
CA ARG A 273 -14.38 24.66 21.66
C ARG A 273 -13.91 26.01 21.15
N PHE A 274 -13.54 26.06 19.87
CA PHE A 274 -12.98 27.26 19.25
C PHE A 274 -13.41 27.40 17.79
N LYS A 275 -13.27 28.62 17.27
CA LYS A 275 -13.39 28.94 15.85
C LYS A 275 -12.04 29.42 15.35
N HIS A 276 -11.52 28.81 14.28
CA HIS A 276 -10.22 29.16 13.71
C HIS A 276 -10.17 28.70 12.24
N PRO A 277 -9.43 29.36 11.33
CA PRO A 277 -9.29 28.90 9.94
C PRO A 277 -8.82 27.46 9.78
N ILE A 278 -8.03 26.95 10.73
CA ILE A 278 -7.56 25.54 10.73
C ILE A 278 -8.71 24.52 10.83
N VAL A 279 -9.88 24.93 11.35
CA VAL A 279 -11.05 24.04 11.49
C VAL A 279 -11.50 23.50 10.14
N ASP A 280 -11.32 24.28 9.06
CA ASP A 280 -11.70 23.88 7.70
C ASP A 280 -10.85 22.71 7.16
N SER A 281 -9.66 22.49 7.73
CA SER A 281 -8.76 21.39 7.39
C SER A 281 -8.82 20.20 8.36
N LEU A 282 -9.50 20.34 9.50
CA LEU A 282 -9.58 19.29 10.52
C LEU A 282 -10.69 18.28 10.20
N HIS A 283 -10.51 17.04 10.65
CA HIS A 283 -11.49 15.97 10.52
C HIS A 283 -11.89 15.45 11.90
N VAL A 284 -13.11 14.93 12.02
CA VAL A 284 -13.53 14.23 13.24
C VAL A 284 -12.58 13.04 13.48
N ASN A 285 -12.23 12.83 14.75
CA ASN A 285 -11.24 11.86 15.24
C ASN A 285 -9.80 12.11 14.80
N GLU A 286 -9.50 13.23 14.16
CA GLU A 286 -8.12 13.68 13.96
C GLU A 286 -7.51 14.12 15.29
N PHE A 287 -6.23 13.84 15.48
CA PHE A 287 -5.49 14.32 16.65
C PHE A 287 -4.91 15.70 16.40
N VAL A 288 -4.91 16.54 17.44
CA VAL A 288 -4.22 17.82 17.44
C VAL A 288 -3.14 17.80 18.51
N VAL A 289 -1.94 18.17 18.11
CA VAL A 289 -0.73 18.19 18.94
C VAL A 289 -0.23 19.62 19.02
N GLY A 290 -0.07 20.15 20.23
CA GLY A 290 0.56 21.47 20.42
C GLY A 290 1.98 21.49 19.88
N ALA A 291 2.46 22.64 19.40
CA ALA A 291 3.83 22.78 18.89
C ALA A 291 4.91 22.36 19.90
N ASP A 292 4.64 22.57 21.19
CA ASP A 292 5.48 22.16 22.32
C ASP A 292 5.31 20.69 22.73
N GLY A 293 4.38 19.96 22.10
CA GLY A 293 3.99 18.60 22.45
C GLY A 293 3.25 18.47 23.79
N ALA A 294 2.95 19.56 24.49
CA ALA A 294 2.35 19.52 25.82
C ALA A 294 0.84 19.24 25.76
N VAL A 295 0.17 19.74 24.72
CA VAL A 295 -1.26 19.49 24.52
C VAL A 295 -1.46 18.39 23.49
N LEU A 296 -2.07 17.29 23.95
CA LEU A 296 -2.57 16.22 23.10
C LEU A 296 -4.09 16.16 23.22
N ALA A 297 -4.79 16.36 22.10
CA ALA A 297 -6.24 16.30 22.06
C ALA A 297 -6.75 15.62 20.77
N GLN A 298 -8.02 15.24 20.76
CA GLN A 298 -8.71 14.66 19.61
C GLN A 298 -9.91 15.53 19.26
N VAL A 299 -10.12 15.73 17.97
CA VAL A 299 -11.33 16.37 17.44
C VAL A 299 -12.53 15.45 17.66
N ARG A 300 -13.49 15.91 18.45
CA ARG A 300 -14.71 15.16 18.81
C ARG A 300 -15.90 15.55 17.95
N SER A 301 -16.02 16.82 17.58
CA SER A 301 -17.04 17.28 16.63
C SER A 301 -16.62 18.56 15.91
N ILE A 302 -17.19 18.78 14.72
CA ILE A 302 -17.06 20.01 13.95
C ILE A 302 -18.46 20.45 13.57
N GLU A 303 -18.90 21.60 14.08
CA GLU A 303 -20.26 22.13 13.90
C GLU A 303 -20.22 23.62 13.63
N ALA A 304 -20.90 24.09 12.58
CA ALA A 304 -21.02 25.51 12.25
C ALA A 304 -19.67 26.28 12.21
N GLY A 305 -18.60 25.62 11.73
CA GLY A 305 -17.25 26.20 11.66
C GLY A 305 -16.54 26.31 13.02
N LYS A 306 -17.05 25.68 14.07
CA LYS A 306 -16.38 25.49 15.36
C LYS A 306 -15.93 24.04 15.51
N ALA A 307 -14.69 23.84 15.94
CA ALA A 307 -14.22 22.52 16.36
C ALA A 307 -14.36 22.38 17.87
N THR A 308 -14.72 21.18 18.32
CA THR A 308 -14.67 20.77 19.72
C THR A 308 -13.63 19.66 19.85
N ILE A 309 -12.62 19.90 20.69
CA ILE A 309 -11.52 18.96 20.96
C ILE A 309 -11.55 18.55 22.43
N ALA A 310 -11.12 17.33 22.73
CA ALA A 310 -10.98 16.83 24.09
C ALA A 310 -9.56 16.30 24.33
N THR A 311 -8.99 16.60 25.50
CA THR A 311 -7.67 16.09 25.89
C THR A 311 -7.67 14.57 25.96
N LEU A 312 -6.54 13.97 25.59
CA LEU A 312 -6.39 12.53 25.58
C LEU A 312 -6.14 11.94 26.97
N LYS A 313 -6.40 10.64 27.11
CA LYS A 313 -5.85 9.88 28.23
C LYS A 313 -4.37 9.62 27.94
N ASP A 314 -3.51 9.98 28.89
CA ASP A 314 -2.07 9.78 28.77
C ASP A 314 -1.69 8.31 28.99
N TYR A 315 -1.63 7.54 27.92
CA TYR A 315 -1.19 6.14 27.93
C TYR A 315 0.33 5.98 28.06
N MET A 316 1.11 7.06 28.10
CA MET A 316 2.55 6.98 28.36
C MET A 316 2.85 6.75 29.85
N GLN A 317 1.89 7.05 30.73
CA GLN A 317 2.01 6.80 32.16
C GLN A 317 1.78 5.30 32.48
N PRO A 318 2.67 4.63 33.24
CA PRO A 318 2.52 3.21 33.56
C PRO A 318 1.19 2.84 34.25
N LYS A 319 0.60 3.73 35.05
CA LYS A 319 -0.70 3.52 35.71
C LYS A 319 -1.87 3.40 34.71
N ASN A 320 -1.70 3.89 33.49
CA ASN A 320 -2.69 3.84 32.43
C ASN A 320 -2.46 2.68 31.45
N ALA A 321 -1.52 1.78 31.77
CA ALA A 321 -1.20 0.63 30.92
C ALA A 321 -2.45 -0.19 30.55
N VAL A 322 -2.49 -0.64 29.30
CA VAL A 322 -3.53 -1.51 28.74
C VAL A 322 -2.92 -2.90 28.62
N TRP A 323 -3.46 -3.88 29.32
CA TRP A 323 -2.87 -5.22 29.41
C TRP A 323 -1.36 -5.21 29.77
N GLY A 324 -0.96 -4.33 30.69
CA GLY A 324 0.44 -4.15 31.09
C GLY A 324 1.32 -3.40 30.08
N VAL A 325 0.79 -2.94 28.95
CA VAL A 325 1.51 -2.14 27.95
C VAL A 325 1.15 -0.66 28.07
N TYR A 326 2.16 0.20 28.21
CA TYR A 326 2.04 1.65 28.11
C TYR A 326 2.75 2.16 26.86
N ALA A 327 2.29 3.28 26.32
CA ALA A 327 2.86 3.92 25.14
C ALA A 327 4.26 4.48 25.43
N ARG A 328 5.20 4.34 24.51
CA ARG A 328 6.56 4.87 24.66
C ARG A 328 6.76 6.25 24.04
N ASN A 329 5.91 6.59 23.09
CA ASN A 329 5.93 7.87 22.40
C ASN A 329 4.50 8.39 22.15
N ILE A 330 4.40 9.62 21.66
CA ILE A 330 3.12 10.29 21.41
C ILE A 330 2.27 9.47 20.43
N GLU A 331 2.84 9.01 19.31
CA GLU A 331 2.11 8.28 18.26
C GLU A 331 1.46 7.00 18.81
N GLN A 332 2.16 6.23 19.65
CA GLN A 332 1.60 5.06 20.33
C GLN A 332 0.50 5.45 21.33
N CYS A 333 0.61 6.62 21.97
CA CYS A 333 -0.42 7.15 22.87
C CYS A 333 -1.69 7.51 22.08
N LEU A 334 -1.54 8.14 20.90
CA LEU A 334 -2.63 8.42 19.97
C LEU A 334 -3.33 7.13 19.52
N ALA A 335 -2.54 6.13 19.09
CA ALA A 335 -3.06 4.83 18.69
C ALA A 335 -3.84 4.13 19.82
N MET A 336 -3.33 4.15 21.04
CA MET A 336 -4.02 3.55 22.19
C MET A 336 -5.34 4.26 22.51
N ASN A 337 -5.40 5.59 22.36
CA ASN A 337 -6.66 6.33 22.50
C ASN A 337 -7.68 5.89 21.44
N LEU A 338 -7.32 5.74 20.16
CA LEU A 338 -8.24 5.23 19.13
C LEU A 338 -8.71 3.80 19.41
N LEU A 339 -7.78 2.92 19.79
CA LEU A 339 -8.06 1.51 20.02
C LEU A 339 -9.01 1.31 21.20
N MET A 340 -8.84 2.09 22.27
CA MET A 340 -9.62 2.01 23.50
C MET A 340 -10.90 2.85 23.50
N ASP A 341 -11.09 3.72 22.50
CA ASP A 341 -12.30 4.51 22.37
C ASP A 341 -13.51 3.62 22.06
N PRO A 342 -14.56 3.59 22.89
CA PRO A 342 -15.69 2.71 22.67
C PRO A 342 -16.58 3.12 21.50
N ASP A 343 -16.52 4.38 21.07
CA ASP A 343 -17.37 4.96 20.02
C ASP A 343 -16.76 4.83 18.62
N ILE A 344 -15.51 4.38 18.53
CA ILE A 344 -14.80 4.17 17.26
C ILE A 344 -14.90 2.70 16.86
N ASP A 345 -15.60 2.41 15.77
CA ASP A 345 -15.79 1.05 15.25
C ASP A 345 -14.67 0.62 14.30
N PHE A 346 -14.05 1.58 13.60
CA PHE A 346 -13.04 1.29 12.59
C PHE A 346 -11.74 2.05 12.85
N VAL A 347 -10.64 1.33 13.01
CA VAL A 347 -9.32 1.93 13.26
C VAL A 347 -8.35 1.49 12.18
N THR A 348 -7.58 2.43 11.66
CA THR A 348 -6.46 2.13 10.76
C THR A 348 -5.17 2.62 11.40
N ILE A 349 -4.17 1.74 11.49
CA ILE A 349 -2.85 2.07 12.04
C ILE A 349 -1.81 1.76 10.97
N LEU A 350 -1.21 2.81 10.45
CA LEU A 350 -0.05 2.72 9.55
C LEU A 350 1.24 2.86 10.32
N GLY A 351 2.33 2.37 9.74
CA GLY A 351 3.67 2.62 10.23
C GLY A 351 4.64 1.52 9.85
N GLN A 352 5.93 1.81 9.97
CA GLN A 352 6.98 0.85 9.66
C GLN A 352 6.98 -0.35 10.62
N ALA A 353 7.73 -1.42 10.30
CA ALA A 353 7.88 -2.55 11.23
C ALA A 353 8.47 -2.08 12.58
N GLY A 354 8.15 -2.74 13.69
CA GLY A 354 8.70 -2.37 15.01
C GLY A 354 8.13 -1.11 15.68
N THR A 355 7.14 -0.42 15.08
CA THR A 355 6.44 0.71 15.72
C THR A 355 5.41 0.28 16.78
N GLY A 356 5.17 -1.02 16.93
CA GLY A 356 4.29 -1.57 17.97
C GLY A 356 2.82 -1.75 17.58
N LYS A 357 2.44 -1.53 16.31
CA LYS A 357 1.05 -1.64 15.80
C LYS A 357 0.30 -2.88 16.30
N THR A 358 0.88 -4.06 16.06
CA THR A 358 0.28 -5.36 16.41
C THR A 358 0.23 -5.55 17.93
N LEU A 359 1.29 -5.19 18.66
CA LEU A 359 1.37 -5.32 20.11
C LEU A 359 0.30 -4.46 20.82
N LEU A 360 0.21 -3.18 20.46
CA LEU A 360 -0.77 -2.25 21.05
C LEU A 360 -2.20 -2.69 20.75
N THR A 361 -2.45 -3.14 19.51
CA THR A 361 -3.77 -3.62 19.09
C THR A 361 -4.17 -4.90 19.84
N LEU A 362 -3.25 -5.84 20.04
CA LEU A 362 -3.50 -7.05 20.81
C LEU A 362 -3.75 -6.74 22.29
N ALA A 363 -2.97 -5.84 22.90
CA ALA A 363 -3.21 -5.39 24.27
C ALA A 363 -4.61 -4.78 24.44
N ALA A 364 -5.02 -3.90 23.52
CA ALA A 364 -6.35 -3.31 23.52
C ALA A 364 -7.46 -4.34 23.28
N ALA A 365 -7.24 -5.29 22.36
CA ALA A 365 -8.20 -6.36 22.06
C ALA A 365 -8.40 -7.29 23.25
N LEU A 366 -7.32 -7.71 23.93
CA LEU A 366 -7.36 -8.55 25.12
C LEU A 366 -8.06 -7.85 26.27
N THR A 367 -7.68 -6.61 26.57
CA THR A 367 -8.34 -5.79 27.62
C THR A 367 -9.83 -5.67 27.36
N GLN A 368 -10.24 -5.35 26.13
CA GLN A 368 -11.66 -5.18 25.80
C GLN A 368 -12.44 -6.50 25.76
N THR A 369 -11.78 -7.64 25.55
CA THR A 369 -12.42 -8.97 25.47
C THR A 369 -12.47 -9.67 26.82
N LEU A 370 -11.38 -9.64 27.58
CA LEU A 370 -11.23 -10.39 28.83
C LEU A 370 -11.60 -9.55 30.06
N ASP A 371 -11.08 -8.33 30.17
CA ASP A 371 -11.29 -7.48 31.35
C ASP A 371 -12.64 -6.77 31.28
N MET A 372 -12.88 -6.08 30.16
CA MET A 372 -14.09 -5.27 29.97
C MET A 372 -15.29 -6.09 29.45
N ARG A 373 -15.04 -7.30 28.94
CA ARG A 373 -16.06 -8.19 28.34
C ARG A 373 -16.94 -7.50 27.27
N LYS A 374 -16.40 -6.50 26.58
CA LYS A 374 -17.08 -5.78 25.49
C LYS A 374 -17.19 -6.66 24.25
N PHE A 375 -16.14 -7.41 23.94
CA PHE A 375 -16.12 -8.34 22.83
C PHE A 375 -16.13 -9.78 23.32
N THR A 376 -16.75 -10.65 22.53
CA THR A 376 -16.85 -12.08 22.85
C THR A 376 -15.60 -12.86 22.47
N GLU A 377 -14.92 -12.43 21.40
CA GLU A 377 -13.80 -13.13 20.77
C GLU A 377 -13.01 -12.15 19.89
N ILE A 378 -11.71 -12.44 19.74
CA ILE A 378 -10.76 -11.72 18.89
C ILE A 378 -10.53 -12.55 17.63
N ILE A 379 -10.76 -11.97 16.46
CA ILE A 379 -10.50 -12.60 15.17
C ILE A 379 -9.27 -11.93 14.56
N VAL A 380 -8.25 -12.70 14.23
CA VAL A 380 -7.05 -12.20 13.55
C VAL A 380 -7.00 -12.79 12.16
N THR A 381 -6.85 -11.94 11.16
CA THR A 381 -6.62 -12.34 9.78
C THR A 381 -5.43 -11.59 9.22
N ARG A 382 -4.64 -12.26 8.38
CA ARG A 382 -3.46 -11.68 7.74
C ARG A 382 -3.60 -11.80 6.22
N ALA A 383 -3.30 -10.72 5.51
CA ALA A 383 -3.28 -10.75 4.05
C ALA A 383 -2.01 -11.49 3.57
N THR A 384 -2.17 -12.73 3.14
CA THR A 384 -1.05 -13.53 2.63
C THR A 384 -0.80 -13.19 1.16
N VAL A 385 0.41 -12.73 0.83
CA VAL A 385 0.89 -12.69 -0.56
C VAL A 385 1.60 -14.01 -0.83
N SER A 386 1.17 -14.74 -1.85
CA SER A 386 1.85 -15.95 -2.31
C SER A 386 3.16 -15.56 -3.00
N VAL A 387 4.30 -15.84 -2.37
CA VAL A 387 5.61 -15.64 -2.97
C VAL A 387 5.92 -16.86 -3.85
N GLY A 388 5.68 -16.75 -5.17
CA GLY A 388 5.94 -17.80 -6.17
C GLY A 388 4.70 -18.25 -6.96
N GLU A 389 4.91 -19.04 -8.04
CA GLU A 389 3.82 -19.76 -8.74
C GLU A 389 2.94 -20.40 -7.68
N ASP A 390 1.64 -20.07 -7.69
CA ASP A 390 0.61 -20.49 -6.74
C ASP A 390 1.12 -21.65 -5.91
N ILE A 391 1.60 -21.37 -4.68
CA ILE A 391 1.86 -22.43 -3.71
C ILE A 391 0.56 -23.19 -3.68
N GLY A 392 0.52 -24.30 -4.41
CA GLY A 392 -0.67 -25.10 -4.58
C GLY A 392 -1.18 -25.32 -3.17
N TYR A 393 -2.47 -25.01 -2.97
CA TYR A 393 -3.19 -25.17 -1.71
C TYR A 393 -2.43 -26.11 -0.78
N LEU A 394 -1.71 -25.58 0.22
CA LEU A 394 -1.03 -26.42 1.20
C LEU A 394 -2.04 -27.49 1.64
N PRO A 395 -1.85 -28.78 1.35
CA PRO A 395 -2.82 -29.79 1.77
C PRO A 395 -2.77 -29.83 3.29
N GLY A 396 -3.89 -29.49 3.93
CA GLY A 396 -3.93 -29.32 5.39
C GLY A 396 -5.12 -28.50 5.86
N THR A 397 -5.33 -28.49 7.18
CA THR A 397 -6.38 -27.71 7.84
C THR A 397 -6.13 -26.20 7.72
N GLU A 398 -7.14 -25.38 8.02
CA GLU A 398 -6.96 -23.91 8.07
C GLU A 398 -5.84 -23.52 9.04
N GLU A 399 -5.72 -24.23 10.17
CA GLU A 399 -4.69 -23.99 11.19
C GLU A 399 -3.28 -24.31 10.70
N GLU A 400 -3.08 -25.43 9.99
CA GLU A 400 -1.76 -25.80 9.43
C GLU A 400 -1.28 -24.78 8.38
N LYS A 401 -2.20 -24.21 7.61
CA LYS A 401 -1.90 -23.13 6.63
C LYS A 401 -1.53 -21.82 7.31
N MET A 402 -2.12 -21.57 8.47
CA MET A 402 -1.87 -20.37 9.24
C MET A 402 -0.70 -20.51 10.20
N ALA A 403 -0.13 -21.71 10.37
CA ALA A 403 0.93 -22.02 11.33
C ALA A 403 2.17 -21.11 11.24
N PRO A 404 2.71 -20.77 10.04
CA PRO A 404 3.84 -19.84 9.95
C PRO A 404 3.55 -18.45 10.53
N TRP A 405 2.28 -18.03 10.50
CA TRP A 405 1.82 -16.74 10.98
C TRP A 405 1.49 -16.75 12.48
N MET A 406 1.17 -17.93 13.03
CA MET A 406 0.91 -18.11 14.46
C MET A 406 2.14 -17.77 15.31
N GLY A 407 3.35 -18.07 14.84
CA GLY A 407 4.58 -17.80 15.60
C GLY A 407 4.72 -16.32 16.00
N ALA A 408 4.56 -15.39 15.04
CA ALA A 408 4.66 -13.96 15.33
C ALA A 408 3.55 -13.45 16.29
N LEU A 409 2.36 -14.07 16.24
CA LEU A 409 1.30 -13.77 17.20
C LEU A 409 1.65 -14.30 18.59
N GLU A 410 2.16 -15.53 18.68
CA GLU A 410 2.59 -16.16 19.94
C GLU A 410 3.72 -15.39 20.62
N ASP A 411 4.69 -14.87 19.85
CA ASP A 411 5.77 -14.02 20.37
C ASP A 411 5.21 -12.76 21.04
N ASN A 412 4.25 -12.09 20.40
CA ASN A 412 3.58 -10.92 20.97
C ASN A 412 2.79 -11.28 22.24
N LEU A 413 2.10 -12.44 22.25
CA LEU A 413 1.38 -12.92 23.44
C LEU A 413 2.34 -13.25 24.58
N GLU A 414 3.53 -13.78 24.31
CA GLU A 414 4.54 -14.04 25.32
C GLU A 414 5.00 -12.73 26.00
N VAL A 415 5.22 -11.67 25.21
CA VAL A 415 5.55 -10.34 25.73
C VAL A 415 4.45 -9.81 26.66
N LEU A 416 3.18 -9.95 26.24
CA LEU A 416 2.02 -9.52 27.02
C LEU A 416 1.87 -10.32 28.34
N ASN A 417 2.24 -11.60 28.34
CA ASN A 417 2.18 -12.48 29.51
C ASN A 417 3.36 -12.32 30.49
N LYS A 418 4.46 -11.66 30.08
CA LYS A 418 5.61 -11.38 30.96
C LYS A 418 5.35 -10.27 31.98
N SER A 419 4.25 -9.54 31.85
CA SER A 419 3.86 -8.43 32.72
C SER A 419 3.48 -8.87 34.14
N ASP A 420 3.08 -10.13 34.33
CA ASP A 420 2.63 -10.66 35.62
C ASP A 420 3.61 -11.68 36.23
N ARG A 421 4.77 -11.18 36.68
CA ARG A 421 5.84 -12.01 37.30
C ARG A 421 5.46 -12.58 38.67
N SER A 422 4.30 -12.22 39.22
CA SER A 422 3.79 -12.68 40.51
C SER A 422 3.06 -14.04 40.42
N MET A 423 2.69 -14.48 39.21
CA MET A 423 1.92 -15.70 39.00
C MET A 423 2.85 -16.92 38.88
N GLY A 424 2.57 -17.99 39.64
CA GLY A 424 3.26 -19.26 39.50
C GLY A 424 3.09 -19.87 38.10
N GLU A 425 4.03 -20.72 37.67
CA GLU A 425 4.13 -21.25 36.31
C GLU A 425 2.83 -21.94 35.82
N TRP A 426 2.13 -22.63 36.73
CA TRP A 426 0.82 -23.24 36.45
C TRP A 426 -0.28 -22.20 36.16
N ALA A 427 -0.35 -21.13 36.95
CA ALA A 427 -1.33 -20.06 36.74
C ALA A 427 -1.05 -19.27 35.45
N ARG A 428 0.24 -19.13 35.10
CA ARG A 428 0.65 -18.51 33.83
C ARG A 428 0.23 -19.34 32.62
N ASN A 429 0.38 -20.68 32.69
CA ASN A 429 -0.08 -21.57 31.62
C ASN A 429 -1.60 -21.55 31.46
N ALA A 430 -2.35 -21.55 32.58
CA ALA A 430 -3.81 -21.41 32.52
C ALA A 430 -4.27 -20.06 31.94
N ALA A 431 -3.56 -18.97 32.23
CA ALA A 431 -3.83 -17.65 31.65
C ALA A 431 -3.56 -17.64 30.13
N VAL A 432 -2.45 -18.24 29.69
CA VAL A 432 -2.12 -18.41 28.27
C VAL A 432 -3.22 -19.19 27.55
N ASP A 433 -3.68 -20.30 28.12
CA ASP A 433 -4.73 -21.13 27.53
C ASP A 433 -6.06 -20.37 27.43
N LEU A 434 -6.40 -19.58 28.44
CA LEU A 434 -7.59 -18.71 28.41
C LEU A 434 -7.50 -17.67 27.29
N ILE A 435 -6.33 -17.02 27.13
CA ILE A 435 -6.08 -16.06 26.06
C ILE A 435 -6.20 -16.74 24.69
N LYS A 436 -5.52 -17.88 24.50
CA LYS A 436 -5.58 -18.66 23.25
C LYS A 436 -7.01 -19.10 22.93
N SER A 437 -7.84 -19.40 23.94
CA SER A 437 -9.24 -19.77 23.73
C SER A 437 -10.10 -18.65 23.14
N ARG A 438 -9.72 -17.38 23.34
CA ARG A 438 -10.44 -16.18 22.87
C ARG A 438 -9.93 -15.62 21.56
N ILE A 439 -8.78 -16.10 21.06
CA ILE A 439 -8.21 -15.65 19.80
C ILE A 439 -8.46 -16.71 18.73
N ARG A 440 -9.04 -16.29 17.60
CA ARG A 440 -9.22 -17.13 16.40
C ARG A 440 -8.47 -16.54 15.25
N VAL A 441 -7.47 -17.27 14.77
CA VAL A 441 -6.79 -16.93 13.52
C VAL A 441 -7.59 -17.52 12.37
N LYS A 442 -8.00 -16.67 11.42
CA LYS A 442 -8.87 -17.02 10.30
C LYS A 442 -8.33 -16.50 8.99
N SER A 443 -8.54 -17.27 7.93
CA SER A 443 -8.20 -16.89 6.57
C SER A 443 -9.16 -15.84 6.02
N MET A 444 -8.69 -15.04 5.06
CA MET A 444 -9.52 -14.07 4.34
C MET A 444 -10.77 -14.69 3.69
N SER A 445 -10.64 -15.92 3.17
CA SER A 445 -11.74 -16.66 2.54
C SER A 445 -12.83 -17.03 3.54
N PHE A 446 -12.47 -17.34 4.79
CA PHE A 446 -13.41 -17.66 5.86
C PHE A 446 -14.33 -16.50 6.20
N MET A 447 -13.84 -15.27 6.04
CA MET A 447 -14.59 -14.05 6.40
C MET A 447 -15.76 -13.77 5.44
N ARG A 448 -15.73 -14.32 4.22
CA ARG A 448 -16.76 -14.08 3.21
C ARG A 448 -18.10 -14.72 3.62
N GLY A 449 -19.19 -13.96 3.46
CA GLY A 449 -20.55 -14.46 3.72
C GLY A 449 -20.93 -14.57 5.19
N ARG A 450 -20.08 -14.13 6.12
CA ARG A 450 -20.37 -14.11 7.57
C ARG A 450 -20.75 -12.71 8.04
N THR A 451 -21.23 -12.59 9.26
CA THR A 451 -21.42 -11.32 9.97
C THR A 451 -20.80 -11.46 11.35
N PHE A 452 -19.97 -10.50 11.75
CA PHE A 452 -19.29 -10.49 13.04
C PHE A 452 -20.06 -9.62 14.02
N LEU A 453 -20.60 -10.22 15.08
CA LEU A 453 -21.33 -9.51 16.14
C LEU A 453 -20.52 -9.53 17.42
N ASN A 454 -20.33 -8.36 18.05
CA ASN A 454 -19.55 -8.23 19.27
C ASN A 454 -18.17 -8.89 19.18
N LYS A 455 -17.46 -8.66 18.06
CA LYS A 455 -16.11 -9.20 17.79
C LYS A 455 -15.09 -8.07 17.68
N PHE A 456 -13.88 -8.33 18.14
CA PHE A 456 -12.71 -7.50 17.82
C PHE A 456 -11.98 -8.15 16.65
N VAL A 457 -11.94 -7.51 15.48
CA VAL A 457 -11.33 -8.07 14.28
C VAL A 457 -10.05 -7.31 13.96
N ILE A 458 -8.93 -8.02 13.86
CA ILE A 458 -7.61 -7.49 13.48
C ILE A 458 -7.30 -7.99 12.07
N ILE A 459 -7.05 -7.06 11.16
CA ILE A 459 -6.61 -7.33 9.79
C ILE A 459 -5.16 -6.85 9.69
N ASP A 460 -4.23 -7.79 9.74
CA ASP A 460 -2.79 -7.53 9.68
C ASP A 460 -2.24 -7.63 8.25
N GLU A 461 -1.15 -6.92 7.97
CA GLU A 461 -0.60 -6.70 6.62
C GLU A 461 -1.63 -6.19 5.60
N ALA A 462 -2.52 -5.31 6.05
CA ALA A 462 -3.64 -4.84 5.26
C ALA A 462 -3.22 -4.08 3.98
N GLN A 463 -1.97 -3.63 3.87
CA GLN A 463 -1.44 -2.99 2.66
C GLN A 463 -1.47 -3.91 1.43
N ASN A 464 -1.44 -5.22 1.66
CA ASN A 464 -1.46 -6.24 0.61
C ASN A 464 -2.89 -6.57 0.10
N LEU A 465 -3.92 -5.92 0.65
CA LEU A 465 -5.31 -6.09 0.22
C LEU A 465 -5.65 -5.07 -0.86
N SER A 466 -6.39 -5.50 -1.89
CA SER A 466 -7.05 -4.58 -2.83
C SER A 466 -8.25 -3.87 -2.18
N PRO A 467 -8.71 -2.71 -2.71
CA PRO A 467 -9.91 -2.02 -2.24
C PRO A 467 -11.15 -2.92 -2.19
N LYS A 468 -11.31 -3.84 -3.16
CA LYS A 468 -12.42 -4.78 -3.21
C LYS A 468 -12.36 -5.81 -2.07
N GLN A 469 -11.17 -6.34 -1.76
CA GLN A 469 -10.98 -7.26 -0.63
C GLN A 469 -11.24 -6.55 0.69
N MET A 470 -10.71 -5.35 0.87
CA MET A 470 -10.92 -4.54 2.05
C MET A 470 -12.42 -4.26 2.29
N LYS A 471 -13.14 -3.81 1.26
CA LYS A 471 -14.60 -3.63 1.32
C LYS A 471 -15.32 -4.92 1.71
N THR A 472 -14.87 -6.05 1.19
CA THR A 472 -15.48 -7.36 1.48
C THR A 472 -15.33 -7.75 2.95
N LEU A 473 -14.21 -7.39 3.59
CA LEU A 473 -13.99 -7.62 5.03
C LEU A 473 -14.78 -6.66 5.91
N ILE A 474 -14.66 -5.34 5.65
CA ILE A 474 -15.23 -4.32 6.53
C ILE A 474 -16.75 -4.43 6.58
N THR A 475 -17.39 -4.74 5.45
CA THR A 475 -18.85 -4.94 5.37
C THR A 475 -19.36 -6.18 6.12
N ARG A 476 -18.49 -6.92 6.81
CA ARG A 476 -18.85 -8.03 7.70
C ARG A 476 -18.97 -7.61 9.16
N ALA A 477 -18.54 -6.40 9.52
CA ALA A 477 -18.84 -5.85 10.84
C ALA A 477 -20.36 -5.73 11.00
N GLY A 478 -20.90 -6.47 11.95
CA GLY A 478 -22.22 -6.21 12.51
C GLY A 478 -22.12 -5.40 13.80
N PRO A 479 -23.26 -5.10 14.44
CA PRO A 479 -23.32 -4.26 15.63
C PRO A 479 -22.39 -4.72 16.75
N GLY A 480 -21.80 -3.72 17.43
CA GLY A 480 -20.90 -3.93 18.57
C GLY A 480 -19.55 -4.54 18.23
N SER A 481 -19.19 -4.66 16.95
CA SER A 481 -17.87 -5.12 16.52
C SER A 481 -16.94 -3.96 16.18
N LYS A 482 -15.66 -4.13 16.49
CA LYS A 482 -14.59 -3.20 16.13
C LYS A 482 -13.65 -3.87 15.13
N ILE A 483 -13.31 -3.18 14.05
CA ILE A 483 -12.33 -3.64 13.06
C ILE A 483 -11.09 -2.74 13.12
N VAL A 484 -9.93 -3.36 13.20
CA VAL A 484 -8.63 -2.67 13.18
C VAL A 484 -7.80 -3.19 12.00
N CYS A 485 -7.43 -2.30 11.09
CA CYS A 485 -6.52 -2.59 9.98
C CYS A 485 -5.11 -2.10 10.32
N LEU A 486 -4.13 -2.98 10.24
CA LEU A 486 -2.72 -2.69 10.49
C LEU A 486 -1.94 -2.89 9.20
N GLY A 487 -0.99 -2.01 8.91
CA GLY A 487 -0.12 -2.21 7.75
C GLY A 487 1.04 -1.24 7.64
N ASN A 488 1.87 -1.47 6.63
CA ASN A 488 3.00 -0.63 6.27
C ASN A 488 2.95 -0.37 4.76
N ILE A 489 2.58 0.85 4.34
CA ILE A 489 2.45 1.19 2.91
C ILE A 489 3.78 1.09 2.15
N ALA A 490 4.91 1.36 2.83
CA ALA A 490 6.24 1.21 2.24
C ALA A 490 6.66 -0.27 2.02
N GLN A 491 5.88 -1.24 2.48
CA GLN A 491 6.17 -2.66 2.38
C GLN A 491 4.99 -3.42 1.76
N ILE A 492 4.70 -3.12 0.50
CA ILE A 492 3.74 -3.87 -0.30
C ILE A 492 4.46 -5.06 -0.93
N ASP A 493 4.06 -6.27 -0.54
CA ASP A 493 4.72 -7.51 -0.99
C ASP A 493 4.17 -7.99 -2.35
N THR A 494 3.03 -7.46 -2.80
CA THR A 494 2.39 -7.87 -4.07
C THR A 494 2.77 -6.93 -5.22
N PRO A 495 3.22 -7.47 -6.38
CA PRO A 495 3.60 -6.65 -7.52
C PRO A 495 2.40 -5.97 -8.22
N TYR A 496 1.17 -6.33 -7.83
CA TYR A 496 -0.06 -5.82 -8.44
C TYR A 496 -0.65 -4.60 -7.72
N LEU A 497 -0.09 -4.22 -6.57
CA LEU A 497 -0.52 -3.04 -5.82
C LEU A 497 0.63 -2.05 -5.68
N THR A 498 0.28 -0.78 -5.65
CA THR A 498 1.15 0.33 -5.29
C THR A 498 0.58 1.05 -4.07
N GLU A 499 1.33 1.98 -3.50
CA GLU A 499 0.90 2.78 -2.36
C GLU A 499 -0.46 3.45 -2.59
N GLY A 500 -0.67 4.03 -3.78
CA GLY A 500 -1.94 4.66 -4.16
C GLY A 500 -3.06 3.69 -4.57
N SER A 501 -2.74 2.43 -4.87
CA SER A 501 -3.75 1.42 -5.25
C SER A 501 -4.06 0.41 -4.14
N SER A 502 -3.37 0.49 -3.00
CA SER A 502 -3.62 -0.35 -1.84
C SER A 502 -5.02 -0.12 -1.28
N GLY A 503 -5.67 -1.21 -0.88
CA GLY A 503 -6.95 -1.16 -0.18
C GLY A 503 -6.86 -0.47 1.17
N LEU A 504 -5.67 -0.45 1.80
CA LEU A 504 -5.44 0.26 3.06
C LEU A 504 -5.46 1.78 2.86
N THR A 505 -4.71 2.30 1.89
CA THR A 505 -4.73 3.72 1.49
C THR A 505 -6.15 4.15 1.10
N TYR A 506 -6.84 3.31 0.32
CA TYR A 506 -8.21 3.57 -0.10
C TYR A 506 -9.18 3.74 1.08
N VAL A 507 -9.09 2.92 2.14
CA VAL A 507 -9.99 3.06 3.29
C VAL A 507 -9.61 4.20 4.21
N VAL A 508 -8.32 4.53 4.35
CA VAL A 508 -7.90 5.73 5.11
C VAL A 508 -8.54 6.98 4.50
N ASP A 509 -8.46 7.15 3.18
CA ASP A 509 -9.07 8.27 2.47
C ASP A 509 -10.61 8.29 2.59
N ARG A 510 -11.26 7.13 2.41
CA ARG A 510 -12.73 7.05 2.40
C ARG A 510 -13.40 7.13 3.78
N PHE A 511 -12.69 6.76 4.83
CA PHE A 511 -13.21 6.80 6.21
C PHE A 511 -12.82 8.10 6.94
N LYS A 512 -11.99 8.95 6.32
CA LYS A 512 -11.62 10.26 6.85
C LYS A 512 -12.87 11.09 7.17
N GLY A 513 -12.95 11.57 8.41
CA GLY A 513 -14.07 12.39 8.88
C GLY A 513 -15.35 11.62 9.26
N TRP A 514 -15.40 10.30 9.13
CA TRP A 514 -16.50 9.53 9.71
C TRP A 514 -16.35 9.45 11.23
N SER A 515 -17.40 9.79 11.97
CA SER A 515 -17.38 9.90 13.44
C SER A 515 -17.01 8.62 14.18
N HIS A 516 -17.16 7.47 13.53
CA HIS A 516 -16.84 6.15 14.11
C HIS A 516 -15.58 5.52 13.51
N ALA A 517 -14.76 6.30 12.79
CA ALA A 517 -13.45 5.87 12.34
C ALA A 517 -12.31 6.78 12.80
N GLY A 518 -11.15 6.16 13.02
CA GLY A 518 -9.90 6.86 13.31
C GLY A 518 -8.74 6.30 12.51
N HIS A 519 -7.78 7.17 12.21
CA HIS A 519 -6.54 6.81 11.57
C HIS A 519 -5.36 7.38 12.37
N VAL A 520 -4.25 6.64 12.44
CA VAL A 520 -2.98 7.17 12.91
C VAL A 520 -1.83 6.50 12.16
N THR A 521 -0.82 7.28 11.82
CA THR A 521 0.45 6.79 11.28
C THR A 521 1.53 6.85 12.35
N LEU A 522 2.19 5.71 12.60
CA LEU A 522 3.34 5.58 13.48
C LEU A 522 4.62 5.70 12.65
N GLN A 523 5.31 6.83 12.72
CA GLN A 523 6.54 7.09 11.98
C GLN A 523 7.77 6.59 12.75
N ARG A 524 7.80 6.73 14.08
CA ARG A 524 8.97 6.37 14.88
C ARG A 524 8.87 4.97 15.46
N GLY A 525 9.81 4.11 15.04
CA GLY A 525 10.05 2.80 15.64
C GLY A 525 10.70 2.91 17.01
N GLU A 526 10.39 1.97 17.91
CA GLU A 526 11.10 1.78 19.18
C GLU A 526 12.01 0.56 19.04
N ARG A 527 12.89 0.56 18.03
CA ARG A 527 13.71 -0.60 17.72
C ARG A 527 15.06 -0.55 18.45
N SER A 528 15.82 -1.64 18.29
CA SER A 528 17.22 -1.65 18.68
C SER A 528 18.02 -0.77 17.71
N ARG A 529 19.13 -0.20 18.21
CA ARG A 529 20.05 0.64 17.41
C ARG A 529 20.43 0.02 16.06
N LEU A 530 20.52 -1.32 15.98
CA LEU A 530 20.84 -2.04 14.74
C LEU A 530 19.70 -1.96 13.71
N ALA A 531 18.46 -2.16 14.15
CA ALA A 531 17.31 -2.22 13.26
C ALA A 531 16.81 -0.83 12.85
N ASP A 532 17.14 0.21 13.61
CA ASP A 532 16.99 1.60 13.16
C ASP A 532 18.02 1.92 12.07
N TYR A 533 19.32 1.69 12.34
CA TYR A 533 20.37 1.94 11.35
C TYR A 533 20.15 1.17 10.04
N ALA A 534 19.76 -0.10 10.12
CA ALA A 534 19.47 -0.91 8.93
C ALA A 534 18.29 -0.38 8.12
N SER A 535 17.29 0.25 8.75
CA SER A 535 16.14 0.84 8.05
C SER A 535 16.48 2.14 7.34
N ASP A 536 17.52 2.84 7.80
CA ASP A 536 17.98 4.09 7.19
C ASP A 536 18.95 3.85 6.02
N VAL A 537 19.72 2.74 6.06
CA VAL A 537 20.79 2.47 5.08
C VAL A 537 20.48 1.42 4.01
N LEU A 538 19.44 0.59 4.18
CA LEU A 538 19.00 -0.44 3.22
C LEU A 538 17.67 -0.05 2.61
#